data_AF-A0A7R9ALW1-F1
#
_entry.id   AF-A0A7R9ALW1-F1
#
_cell.length_a   1.000
_cell.length_b   1.000
_cell.length_c   1.000
_cell.angle_alpha   90.00
_cell.angle_beta   90.00
_cell.angle_gamma   90.00
#
_symmetry.space_group_name_H-M   'P 1'
#
loop_
_entity.id
_entity.type
_entity.pdbx_description
1 polymer ?
#
loop_
_entity_poly.entity_id
_entity_poly.type
_entity_poly.pdbx_seq_one_letter_code
_entity_poly.pdbx_strand_id
1 'polypeptide(L)'
;MLVCLNVSEIGSCSNLTIISVRNNKLQEVPAELGHLPSIRMINLSENLLCNLPVSILKLSHLTALWLSNNQNTPLVTLHKEIDKETRQTVCVNFMLPQTFQDRYVALPKGTANNSNEEHTPRSHPHIWFATETTEDKSCGLLRAPTPYPKELRAMSKHVRNMQQSSKRASREKIQKQAALLDNVREALRKMKKEVRSFFGNVESLVRILLVSPASAVKQREASVLCEN
;
A
#
# COMPACT_ATOMS: atom_id res chain seq x y z
N MET A 1 41.79 -7.10 -22.78
CA MET A 1 42.24 -6.38 -21.58
C MET A 1 41.13 -6.47 -20.55
N LEU A 2 41.39 -7.13 -19.42
CA LEU A 2 40.55 -7.01 -18.22
C LEU A 2 40.53 -5.52 -17.86
N VAL A 3 39.34 -4.91 -17.82
CA VAL A 3 39.21 -3.54 -17.30
C VAL A 3 39.09 -3.71 -15.78
N CYS A 4 40.13 -3.34 -15.05
CA CYS A 4 40.13 -3.26 -13.60
C CYS A 4 40.39 -1.81 -13.17
N LEU A 5 40.04 -1.46 -11.94
CA LEU A 5 40.29 -0.13 -11.39
C LEU A 5 41.78 0.01 -11.06
N ASN A 6 42.44 1.10 -11.51
CA ASN A 6 43.84 1.37 -11.19
C ASN A 6 44.00 1.66 -9.69
N VAL A 7 44.52 0.67 -8.97
CA VAL A 7 44.60 0.61 -7.51
C VAL A 7 45.46 1.68 -6.86
N SER A 8 46.60 2.01 -7.48
CA SER A 8 47.60 2.90 -6.88
C SER A 8 47.11 4.35 -6.76
N GLU A 9 46.30 4.78 -7.73
CA GLU A 9 45.80 6.15 -7.81
C GLU A 9 44.53 6.32 -6.96
N ILE A 10 43.60 5.37 -7.03
CA ILE A 10 42.33 5.46 -6.30
C ILE A 10 42.55 5.31 -4.80
N GLY A 11 43.42 4.41 -4.35
CA GLY A 11 43.68 4.17 -2.92
C GLY A 11 44.28 5.36 -2.17
N SER A 12 44.90 6.31 -2.88
CA SER A 12 45.52 7.51 -2.31
C SER A 12 44.53 8.67 -2.10
N CYS A 13 43.29 8.56 -2.61
CA CYS A 13 42.31 9.65 -2.59
C CYS A 13 41.53 9.72 -1.26
N SER A 14 42.15 10.26 -0.21
CA SER A 14 41.58 10.32 1.15
C SER A 14 40.25 11.08 1.27
N ASN A 15 39.99 12.05 0.40
CA ASN A 15 38.81 12.90 0.41
C ASN A 15 37.71 12.43 -0.54
N LEU A 16 37.89 11.28 -1.19
CA LEU A 16 36.93 10.78 -2.17
C LEU A 16 35.67 10.27 -1.46
N THR A 17 34.53 10.88 -1.79
CA THR A 17 33.23 10.59 -1.17
C THR A 17 32.30 9.79 -2.06
N ILE A 18 32.42 9.97 -3.38
CA ILE A 18 31.54 9.35 -4.39
C ILE A 18 32.41 8.74 -5.48
N ILE A 19 32.15 7.49 -5.80
CA ILE A 19 32.74 6.81 -6.96
C ILE A 19 31.60 6.28 -7.83
N SER A 20 31.62 6.63 -9.11
CA SER A 20 30.68 6.10 -10.09
C SER A 20 31.45 5.59 -11.30
N VAL A 21 31.42 4.28 -11.48
CA VAL A 21 32.02 3.56 -12.61
C VAL A 21 30.95 2.73 -13.32
N ARG A 22 29.73 3.27 -13.34
CA ARG A 22 28.58 2.67 -14.02
C ARG A 22 28.84 2.49 -15.51
N ASN A 23 28.27 1.42 -16.09
CA ASN A 23 28.32 1.14 -17.53
C ASN A 23 29.76 1.01 -18.06
N ASN A 24 30.56 0.24 -17.35
CA ASN A 24 31.91 -0.14 -17.75
C ASN A 24 31.99 -1.66 -17.93
N LYS A 25 33.18 -2.16 -18.25
CA LYS A 25 33.44 -3.61 -18.40
C LYS A 25 34.23 -4.15 -17.22
N LEU A 26 34.02 -3.60 -16.02
CA LEU A 26 34.76 -4.01 -14.82
C LEU A 26 34.38 -5.43 -14.46
N GLN A 27 35.38 -6.31 -14.38
CA GLN A 27 35.18 -7.71 -13.96
C GLN A 27 35.45 -7.89 -12.46
N GLU A 28 36.31 -7.04 -11.90
CA GLU A 28 36.70 -7.09 -10.51
C GLU A 28 36.77 -5.68 -9.90
N VAL A 29 36.55 -5.62 -8.59
CA VAL A 29 36.79 -4.44 -7.77
C VAL A 29 37.96 -4.74 -6.86
N PRO A 30 39.01 -3.91 -6.84
CA PRO A 30 40.19 -4.15 -6.02
C PRO A 30 39.89 -4.01 -4.53
N ALA A 31 40.60 -4.77 -3.70
CA ALA A 31 40.42 -4.76 -2.26
C ALA A 31 40.78 -3.40 -1.62
N GLU A 32 41.67 -2.64 -2.27
CA GLU A 32 42.12 -1.30 -1.92
C GLU A 32 40.96 -0.31 -1.82
N LEU A 33 39.88 -0.51 -2.58
CA LEU A 33 38.69 0.34 -2.53
C LEU A 33 38.09 0.40 -1.12
N GLY A 34 38.20 -0.70 -0.36
CA GLY A 34 37.71 -0.80 1.02
C GLY A 34 38.53 -0.02 2.06
N HIS A 35 39.65 0.60 1.67
CA HIS A 35 40.50 1.39 2.56
C HIS A 35 40.25 2.90 2.45
N LEU A 36 39.28 3.32 1.62
CA LEU A 36 38.99 4.73 1.42
C LEU A 36 38.13 5.29 2.57
N PRO A 37 38.67 6.22 3.38
CA PRO A 37 38.07 6.59 4.66
C PRO A 37 36.80 7.42 4.50
N SER A 38 36.66 8.16 3.41
CA SER A 38 35.60 9.16 3.24
C SER A 38 34.47 8.72 2.29
N ILE A 39 34.52 7.50 1.75
CA ILE A 39 33.53 7.02 0.78
C ILE A 39 32.14 6.90 1.43
N ARG A 40 31.15 7.47 0.74
CA ARG A 40 29.73 7.42 1.10
C ARG A 40 28.87 6.76 0.04
N MET A 41 29.25 6.86 -1.23
CA MET A 41 28.47 6.31 -2.35
C MET A 41 29.39 5.63 -3.37
N ILE A 42 29.06 4.40 -3.72
CA ILE A 42 29.70 3.66 -4.81
C ILE A 42 28.63 3.23 -5.80
N ASN A 43 28.83 3.53 -7.08
CA ASN A 43 28.00 3.05 -8.16
C ASN A 43 28.79 2.15 -9.12
N LEU A 44 28.48 0.86 -9.08
CA LEU A 44 29.08 -0.22 -9.88
C LEU A 44 28.05 -0.85 -10.84
N SER A 45 26.88 -0.24 -11.03
CA SER A 45 25.84 -0.78 -11.90
C SER A 45 26.31 -0.93 -13.35
N GLU A 46 25.74 -1.89 -14.09
CA GLU A 46 26.09 -2.15 -15.50
C GLU A 46 27.59 -2.45 -15.71
N ASN A 47 28.16 -3.36 -14.91
CA ASN A 47 29.51 -3.90 -15.13
C ASN A 47 29.45 -5.42 -15.39
N LEU A 48 30.58 -6.11 -15.23
CA LEU A 48 30.76 -7.56 -15.38
C LEU A 48 31.18 -8.21 -14.05
N LEU A 49 30.80 -7.61 -12.92
CA LEU A 49 31.25 -8.05 -11.60
C LEU A 49 30.61 -9.39 -11.22
N CYS A 50 31.44 -10.38 -10.91
CA CYS A 50 30.97 -11.66 -10.38
C CYS A 50 30.75 -11.62 -8.86
N ASN A 51 31.59 -10.88 -8.15
CA ASN A 51 31.59 -10.73 -6.71
C ASN A 51 32.23 -9.38 -6.34
N LEU A 52 32.27 -9.06 -5.05
CA LEU A 52 32.95 -7.89 -4.50
C LEU A 52 34.01 -8.34 -3.47
N PRO A 53 35.10 -7.58 -3.26
CA PRO A 53 36.07 -7.91 -2.23
C PRO A 53 35.47 -7.72 -0.83
N VAL A 54 35.84 -8.57 0.13
CA VAL A 54 35.37 -8.46 1.53
C VAL A 54 35.73 -7.13 2.18
N SER A 55 36.79 -6.46 1.70
CA SER A 55 37.17 -5.14 2.17
C SER A 55 36.08 -4.09 1.99
N ILE A 56 35.12 -4.27 1.08
CA ILE A 56 34.00 -3.32 0.89
C ILE A 56 33.13 -3.19 2.15
N LEU A 57 33.13 -4.21 3.01
CA LEU A 57 32.45 -4.19 4.30
C LEU A 57 33.17 -3.35 5.36
N LYS A 58 34.44 -2.96 5.13
CA LYS A 58 35.20 -2.09 6.04
C LYS A 58 34.84 -0.61 5.87
N LEU A 59 34.09 -0.25 4.82
CA LEU A 59 33.68 1.13 4.56
C LEU A 59 32.58 1.57 5.55
N SER A 60 33.00 2.08 6.70
CA SER A 60 32.11 2.49 7.81
C SER A 60 31.15 3.64 7.47
N HIS A 61 31.50 4.47 6.48
CA HIS A 61 30.71 5.64 6.08
C HIS A 61 29.87 5.40 4.82
N LEU A 62 29.84 4.18 4.28
CA LEU A 62 29.10 3.85 3.07
C LEU A 62 27.58 3.89 3.33
N THR A 63 26.91 4.79 2.61
CA THR A 63 25.44 4.99 2.67
C THR A 63 24.72 4.45 1.46
N ALA A 64 25.43 4.29 0.33
CA ALA A 64 24.85 3.78 -0.91
C ALA A 64 25.86 2.92 -1.69
N LEU A 65 25.43 1.74 -2.12
CA LEU A 65 26.13 0.82 -3.00
C LEU A 65 25.16 0.37 -4.11
N TRP A 66 25.33 0.91 -5.31
CA TRP A 66 24.51 0.57 -6.46
C TRP A 66 25.16 -0.54 -7.30
N LEU A 67 24.51 -1.69 -7.39
CA LEU A 67 24.94 -2.84 -8.21
C LEU A 67 24.02 -3.06 -9.43
N SER A 68 22.83 -2.47 -9.47
CA SER A 68 21.89 -2.59 -10.59
C SER A 68 21.11 -1.30 -10.83
N ASN A 69 20.66 -1.08 -12.06
CA ASN A 69 19.80 0.05 -12.43
C ASN A 69 18.40 -0.03 -11.82
N ASN A 70 17.92 -1.26 -11.63
CA ASN A 70 16.57 -1.54 -11.10
C ASN A 70 16.61 -1.81 -9.59
N GLN A 71 17.62 -1.25 -8.90
CA GLN A 71 17.76 -1.36 -7.47
C GLN A 71 16.86 -0.32 -6.78
N ASN A 72 16.02 -0.76 -5.84
CA ASN A 72 15.07 0.12 -5.16
C ASN A 72 15.61 0.71 -3.84
N THR A 73 16.64 0.10 -3.27
CA THR A 73 17.26 0.54 -2.00
C THR A 73 18.72 0.93 -2.25
N PRO A 74 19.20 2.09 -1.78
CA PRO A 74 20.55 2.56 -2.09
C PRO A 74 21.65 1.67 -1.53
N LEU A 75 21.42 0.99 -0.39
CA LEU A 75 22.34 0.05 0.21
C LEU A 75 21.75 -1.36 0.17
N VAL A 76 22.58 -2.35 -0.14
CA VAL A 76 22.17 -3.75 -0.32
C VAL A 76 22.93 -4.64 0.63
N THR A 77 22.26 -5.70 1.11
CA THR A 77 22.88 -6.67 2.00
C THR A 77 23.84 -7.55 1.22
N LEU A 78 25.11 -7.54 1.61
CA LEU A 78 26.15 -8.41 1.08
C LEU A 78 26.33 -9.61 2.02
N HIS A 79 26.51 -10.80 1.45
CA HIS A 79 26.85 -12.00 2.20
C HIS A 79 28.29 -12.41 1.89
N LYS A 80 28.98 -12.98 2.87
CA LYS A 80 30.34 -13.52 2.67
C LYS A 80 30.25 -14.95 2.17
N GLU A 81 30.97 -15.24 1.11
CA GLU A 81 31.12 -16.59 0.56
C GLU A 81 32.61 -16.86 0.30
N ILE A 82 33.00 -18.13 0.26
CA ILE A 82 34.35 -18.53 -0.17
C ILE A 82 34.26 -18.86 -1.65
N ASP A 83 34.98 -18.10 -2.47
CA ASP A 83 35.06 -18.38 -3.89
C ASP A 83 35.75 -19.74 -4.15
N LYS A 84 35.17 -20.55 -5.03
CA LYS A 84 35.60 -21.94 -5.27
C LYS A 84 36.93 -21.99 -6.01
N GLU A 85 37.19 -21.01 -6.88
CA GLU A 85 38.39 -20.95 -7.71
C GLU A 85 39.56 -20.34 -6.94
N THR A 86 39.37 -19.16 -6.35
CA THR A 86 40.45 -18.44 -5.66
C THR A 86 40.64 -18.86 -4.20
N ARG A 87 39.68 -19.59 -3.59
CA ARG A 87 39.62 -19.90 -2.15
C ARG A 87 39.64 -18.66 -1.24
N GLN A 88 39.35 -17.48 -1.78
CA GLN A 88 39.29 -16.25 -1.01
C GLN A 88 37.86 -15.98 -0.55
N THR A 89 37.72 -15.31 0.60
CA THR A 89 36.42 -14.82 1.01
C THR A 89 36.04 -13.61 0.16
N VAL A 90 34.90 -13.69 -0.49
CA VAL A 90 34.31 -12.64 -1.33
C VAL A 90 32.91 -12.28 -0.84
N CYS A 91 32.40 -11.15 -1.30
CA CYS A 91 31.06 -10.69 -1.03
C CYS A 91 30.15 -10.93 -2.24
N VAL A 92 29.01 -11.55 -2.00
CA VAL A 92 27.99 -11.85 -3.01
C VAL A 92 26.65 -11.20 -2.65
N ASN A 93 25.84 -10.97 -3.66
CA ASN A 93 24.48 -10.45 -3.56
C ASN A 93 23.66 -10.98 -4.74
N PHE A 94 22.33 -11.00 -4.63
CA PHE A 94 21.44 -11.47 -5.70
C PHE A 94 21.56 -10.69 -7.02
N MET A 95 22.19 -9.51 -7.01
CA MET A 95 22.49 -8.71 -8.20
C MET A 95 23.83 -9.09 -8.87
N LEU A 96 24.54 -10.08 -8.35
CA LEU A 96 25.81 -10.61 -8.87
C LEU A 96 25.61 -12.09 -9.26
N PRO A 97 26.22 -12.60 -10.34
CA PRO A 97 27.09 -11.89 -11.28
C PRO A 97 26.31 -10.92 -12.18
N GLN A 98 26.90 -9.76 -12.46
CA GLN A 98 26.37 -8.80 -13.42
C GLN A 98 26.64 -9.29 -14.84
N THR A 99 25.64 -9.19 -15.71
CA THR A 99 25.79 -9.45 -17.14
C THR A 99 25.90 -8.14 -17.91
N PHE A 100 26.91 -8.02 -18.77
CA PHE A 100 27.00 -6.87 -19.68
C PHE A 100 25.93 -7.03 -20.74
N GLN A 101 24.91 -6.18 -20.70
CA GLN A 101 23.95 -6.08 -21.79
C GLN A 101 24.61 -5.34 -22.95
N ASP A 102 25.24 -6.11 -23.83
CA ASP A 102 25.67 -5.60 -25.12
C ASP A 102 24.42 -5.26 -25.94
N ARG A 103 23.96 -4.00 -25.84
CA ARG A 103 22.79 -3.52 -26.60
C ARG A 103 23.06 -3.41 -28.11
N TYR A 104 24.19 -3.94 -28.60
CA TYR A 104 24.53 -4.05 -30.01
C TYR A 104 25.22 -5.38 -30.32
N VAL A 105 24.60 -6.53 -30.03
CA VAL A 105 24.87 -7.70 -30.88
C VAL A 105 24.22 -7.41 -32.23
N ALA A 106 25.00 -6.83 -33.14
CA ALA A 106 24.64 -6.81 -34.55
C ALA A 106 24.38 -8.26 -34.96
N LEU A 107 23.12 -8.57 -35.30
CA LEU A 107 22.81 -9.80 -36.02
C LEU A 107 23.79 -9.93 -37.21
N PRO A 108 24.20 -11.15 -37.58
CA PRO A 108 24.96 -11.33 -38.81
C PRO A 108 24.10 -10.74 -39.93
N LYS A 109 24.62 -9.72 -40.62
CA LYS A 109 24.04 -9.27 -41.89
C LYS A 109 24.30 -10.40 -42.88
N GLY A 110 23.39 -11.37 -42.88
CA GLY A 110 23.26 -12.35 -43.96
C GLY A 110 23.09 -11.56 -45.24
N THR A 111 24.09 -11.67 -46.11
CA THR A 111 24.03 -11.23 -47.50
C THR A 111 22.75 -11.75 -48.14
N ALA A 112 21.97 -10.80 -48.65
CA ALA A 112 20.92 -10.89 -49.65
C ALA A 112 20.50 -12.31 -50.09
N ASN A 113 19.20 -12.61 -49.95
CA ASN A 113 18.35 -12.68 -51.13
C ASN A 113 16.85 -12.57 -50.77
N ASN A 114 16.16 -11.82 -51.63
CA ASN A 114 14.74 -11.53 -51.70
C ASN A 114 13.81 -12.68 -51.27
N SER A 115 12.89 -12.39 -50.34
CA SER A 115 11.44 -12.42 -50.62
C SER A 115 10.64 -11.97 -49.39
N ASN A 116 9.77 -10.99 -49.62
CA ASN A 116 8.53 -10.68 -48.89
C ASN A 116 8.67 -10.02 -47.50
N GLU A 117 8.59 -8.69 -47.49
CA GLU A 117 8.04 -7.96 -46.36
C GLU A 117 6.54 -8.24 -46.26
N GLU A 118 6.12 -8.96 -45.23
CA GLU A 118 4.79 -8.82 -44.66
C GLU A 118 4.94 -8.79 -43.14
N HIS A 119 4.36 -7.75 -42.53
CA HIS A 119 4.59 -7.33 -41.15
C HIS A 119 4.46 -8.46 -40.12
N THR A 120 5.49 -8.65 -39.29
CA THR A 120 5.31 -9.32 -37.99
C THR A 120 5.66 -8.35 -36.85
N PRO A 121 4.74 -8.10 -35.91
CA PRO A 121 5.00 -7.22 -34.78
C PRO A 121 6.00 -7.90 -33.84
N ARG A 122 6.96 -7.12 -33.33
CA ARG A 122 7.91 -7.54 -32.29
C ARG A 122 7.16 -8.15 -31.11
N SER A 123 7.17 -9.48 -31.03
CA SER A 123 6.60 -10.23 -29.92
C SER A 123 7.53 -10.09 -28.72
N HIS A 124 7.33 -9.05 -27.92
CA HIS A 124 7.70 -9.11 -26.51
C HIS A 124 7.10 -10.39 -25.93
N PRO A 125 7.80 -11.15 -25.06
CA PRO A 125 7.27 -12.39 -24.49
C PRO A 125 5.95 -12.07 -23.78
N HIS A 126 4.84 -12.41 -24.44
CA HIS A 126 3.51 -12.10 -23.99
C HIS A 126 3.11 -13.16 -22.97
N ILE A 127 2.84 -12.70 -21.74
CA ILE A 127 2.47 -13.57 -20.63
C ILE A 127 0.99 -13.90 -20.77
N TRP A 128 0.68 -15.14 -21.12
CA TRP A 128 -0.69 -15.66 -21.20
C TRP A 128 -1.08 -16.37 -19.91
N PHE A 129 -2.28 -16.08 -19.41
CA PHE A 129 -2.87 -16.84 -18.30
C PHE A 129 -3.71 -17.97 -18.89
N ALA A 130 -3.40 -19.21 -18.51
CA ALA A 130 -4.17 -20.37 -18.94
C ALA A 130 -5.58 -20.31 -18.33
N THR A 131 -6.56 -19.90 -19.13
CA THR A 131 -7.97 -20.18 -18.87
C THR A 131 -8.35 -21.32 -19.80
N GLU A 132 -8.32 -22.54 -19.25
CA GLU A 132 -8.89 -23.79 -19.78
C GLU A 132 -9.35 -23.74 -21.24
N THR A 133 -8.47 -24.10 -22.17
CA THR A 133 -8.83 -24.90 -23.35
C THR A 133 -7.59 -25.56 -23.94
N THR A 134 -7.81 -26.80 -24.33
CA THR A 134 -6.93 -27.71 -25.05
C THR A 134 -6.43 -27.10 -26.35
N GLU A 135 -5.11 -27.10 -26.56
CA GLU A 135 -4.42 -27.65 -27.75
C GLU A 135 -2.97 -27.14 -27.82
N ASP A 136 -2.09 -28.08 -28.11
CA ASP A 136 -0.64 -27.95 -28.14
C ASP A 136 -0.17 -26.89 -29.15
N LYS A 137 0.40 -25.80 -28.63
CA LYS A 137 1.36 -24.96 -29.36
C LYS A 137 2.51 -24.57 -28.44
N SER A 138 3.66 -25.20 -28.65
CA SER A 138 4.92 -24.84 -28.02
C SER A 138 5.47 -23.54 -28.63
N CYS A 139 5.37 -22.43 -27.90
CA CYS A 139 6.40 -21.37 -27.90
C CYS A 139 6.11 -20.33 -26.80
N GLY A 140 6.61 -20.59 -25.57
CA GLY A 140 6.62 -19.61 -24.49
C GLY A 140 6.69 -20.25 -23.10
N LEU A 141 7.35 -19.58 -22.15
CA LEU A 141 7.36 -19.98 -20.74
C LEU A 141 5.94 -19.84 -20.17
N LEU A 142 5.25 -20.97 -19.98
CA LEU A 142 3.94 -21.03 -19.34
C LEU A 142 4.12 -21.10 -17.81
N ARG A 143 3.47 -20.20 -17.08
CA ARG A 143 3.24 -20.39 -15.64
C ARG A 143 1.82 -20.89 -15.46
N ALA A 144 1.67 -22.07 -14.84
CA ALA A 144 0.41 -22.41 -14.22
C ALA A 144 0.14 -21.37 -13.11
N PRO A 145 -1.08 -20.82 -12.98
CA PRO A 145 -1.41 -20.07 -11.78
C PRO A 145 -1.16 -21.01 -10.59
N THR A 146 -0.45 -20.55 -9.56
CA THR A 146 -0.37 -21.28 -8.27
C THR A 146 -1.81 -21.61 -7.88
N PRO A 147 -2.22 -22.89 -7.90
CA PRO A 147 -3.61 -23.26 -7.77
C PRO A 147 -4.04 -22.80 -6.38
N TYR A 148 -4.79 -21.70 -6.32
CA TYR A 148 -5.37 -21.25 -5.07
C TYR A 148 -6.41 -22.32 -4.69
N PRO A 149 -6.24 -23.04 -3.57
CA PRO A 149 -7.01 -24.24 -3.32
C PRO A 149 -8.49 -23.86 -3.24
N LYS A 150 -9.32 -24.50 -4.08
CA LYS A 150 -10.76 -24.24 -4.22
C LYS A 150 -11.47 -24.26 -2.86
N GLU A 151 -10.96 -25.09 -1.94
CA GLU A 151 -11.37 -25.19 -0.54
C GLU A 151 -11.18 -23.88 0.25
N LEU A 152 -10.04 -23.19 0.14
CA LEU A 152 -9.81 -21.93 0.85
C LEU A 152 -10.76 -20.82 0.35
N ARG A 153 -11.16 -20.84 -0.93
CA ARG A 153 -12.18 -19.92 -1.45
C ARG A 153 -13.56 -20.21 -0.88
N ALA A 154 -13.93 -21.50 -0.79
CA ALA A 154 -15.19 -21.92 -0.18
C ALA A 154 -15.24 -21.54 1.32
N MET A 155 -14.14 -21.76 2.05
CA MET A 155 -14.01 -21.40 3.46
C MET A 155 -14.07 -19.88 3.67
N SER A 156 -13.36 -19.08 2.87
CA SER A 156 -13.42 -17.61 2.96
C SER A 156 -14.82 -17.06 2.69
N LYS A 157 -15.53 -17.64 1.71
CA LYS A 157 -16.93 -17.28 1.41
C LYS A 157 -17.86 -17.64 2.56
N HIS A 158 -17.69 -18.82 3.15
CA HIS A 158 -18.49 -19.26 4.31
C HIS A 158 -18.30 -18.35 5.52
N VAL A 159 -17.05 -18.00 5.85
CA VAL A 159 -16.73 -17.09 6.97
C VAL A 159 -17.35 -15.70 6.75
N ARG A 160 -17.26 -15.15 5.52
CA ARG A 160 -17.89 -13.86 5.19
C ARG A 160 -19.42 -13.91 5.31
N ASN A 161 -20.04 -14.99 4.85
CA ASN A 161 -21.49 -15.16 4.95
C ASN A 161 -21.94 -15.25 6.42
N MET A 162 -21.20 -15.96 7.29
CA MET A 162 -21.47 -16.00 8.73
C MET A 162 -21.32 -14.63 9.40
N GLN A 163 -20.29 -13.86 9.03
CA GLN A 163 -20.12 -12.51 9.56
C GLN A 163 -21.25 -11.58 9.10
N GLN A 164 -21.71 -11.70 7.86
CA GLN A 164 -22.82 -10.91 7.32
C GLN A 164 -24.15 -11.27 7.98
N SER A 165 -24.43 -12.56 8.22
CA SER A 165 -25.66 -12.98 8.91
C SER A 165 -25.70 -12.50 10.36
N SER A 166 -24.57 -12.58 11.08
CA SER A 166 -24.45 -12.05 12.45
C SER A 166 -24.63 -10.52 12.50
N LYS A 167 -24.04 -9.78 11.53
CA LYS A 167 -24.24 -8.33 11.39
C LYS A 167 -25.69 -7.97 11.04
N ARG A 168 -26.39 -8.81 10.26
CA ARG A 168 -27.80 -8.59 9.91
C ARG A 168 -28.71 -8.82 11.12
N ALA A 169 -28.49 -9.90 11.87
CA ALA A 169 -29.27 -10.21 13.08
C ALA A 169 -29.10 -9.14 14.17
N SER A 170 -27.89 -8.61 14.35
CA SER A 170 -27.65 -7.49 15.28
C SER A 170 -28.32 -6.20 14.81
N ARG A 171 -28.27 -5.86 13.52
CA ARG A 171 -29.01 -4.73 12.94
C ARG A 171 -30.52 -4.86 13.12
N GLU A 172 -31.09 -6.04 12.92
CA GLU A 172 -32.53 -6.27 13.10
C GLU A 172 -32.97 -6.09 14.56
N LYS A 173 -32.14 -6.51 15.54
CA LYS A 173 -32.41 -6.25 16.96
C LYS A 173 -32.38 -4.75 17.27
N ILE A 174 -31.37 -4.04 16.78
CA ILE A 174 -31.24 -2.58 16.97
C ILE A 174 -32.44 -1.86 16.33
N GLN A 175 -32.87 -2.26 15.13
CA GLN A 175 -34.00 -1.66 14.43
C GLN A 175 -35.32 -1.84 15.19
N LYS A 176 -35.57 -3.05 15.73
CA LYS A 176 -36.76 -3.31 16.55
C LYS A 176 -36.77 -2.49 17.83
N GLN A 177 -35.61 -2.35 18.47
CA GLN A 177 -35.48 -1.53 19.68
C GLN A 177 -35.68 -0.03 19.39
N ALA A 178 -35.17 0.47 18.26
CA ALA A 178 -35.39 1.84 17.82
C ALA A 178 -36.88 2.12 17.52
N ALA A 179 -37.56 1.22 16.81
CA ALA A 179 -38.99 1.35 16.54
C ALA A 179 -39.84 1.37 17.83
N LEU A 180 -39.48 0.54 18.81
CA LEU A 180 -40.12 0.56 20.14
C LEU A 180 -39.95 1.92 20.82
N LEU A 181 -38.74 2.49 20.78
CA LEU A 181 -38.45 3.80 21.37
C LEU A 181 -39.23 4.93 20.70
N ASP A 182 -39.41 4.87 19.38
CA ASP A 182 -40.18 5.88 18.65
C ASP A 182 -41.67 5.82 18.98
N ASN A 183 -42.24 4.61 19.12
CA ASN A 183 -43.61 4.44 19.60
C ASN A 183 -43.80 5.03 21.02
N VAL A 184 -42.86 4.79 21.93
CA VAL A 184 -42.90 5.36 23.29
C VAL A 184 -42.82 6.89 23.26
N ARG A 185 -41.93 7.46 22.43
CA ARG A 185 -41.81 8.92 22.25
C ARG A 185 -43.11 9.52 21.72
N GLU A 186 -43.77 8.85 20.79
CA GLU A 186 -45.04 9.31 20.24
C GLU A 186 -46.17 9.27 21.28
N ALA A 187 -46.24 8.20 22.08
CA ALA A 187 -47.17 8.11 23.20
C ALA A 187 -46.94 9.25 24.23
N LEU A 188 -45.69 9.54 24.58
CA LEU A 188 -45.36 10.67 25.46
C LEU A 188 -45.74 12.03 24.86
N ARG A 189 -45.54 12.23 23.54
CA ARG A 189 -46.00 13.45 22.87
C ARG A 189 -47.52 13.60 22.95
N LYS A 190 -48.26 12.50 22.77
CA LYS A 190 -49.73 12.49 22.87
C LYS A 190 -50.19 12.83 24.28
N MET A 191 -49.64 12.17 25.29
CA MET A 191 -49.94 12.43 26.70
C MET A 191 -49.62 13.88 27.09
N LYS A 192 -48.48 14.42 26.63
CA LYS A 192 -48.10 15.81 26.88
C LYS A 192 -49.08 16.82 26.24
N LYS A 193 -49.65 16.51 25.08
CA LYS A 193 -50.70 17.32 24.44
C LYS A 193 -52.00 17.28 25.24
N GLU A 194 -52.40 16.10 25.71
CA GLU A 194 -53.61 15.92 26.54
C GLU A 194 -53.50 16.69 27.86
N VAL A 195 -52.37 16.58 28.57
CA VAL A 195 -52.11 17.35 29.80
C VAL A 195 -52.19 18.85 29.53
N ARG A 196 -51.53 19.35 28.46
CA ARG A 196 -51.59 20.77 28.11
C ARG A 196 -53.02 21.24 27.80
N SER A 197 -53.80 20.42 27.11
CA SER A 197 -55.21 20.69 26.82
C SER A 197 -56.04 20.76 28.11
N PHE A 198 -55.83 19.81 29.04
CA PHE A 198 -56.50 19.79 30.33
C PHE A 198 -56.23 21.06 31.15
N PHE A 199 -54.97 21.47 31.28
CA PHE A 199 -54.61 22.71 31.97
C PHE A 199 -55.19 23.95 31.27
N GLY A 200 -55.19 24.01 29.93
CA GLY A 200 -55.81 25.11 29.18
C GLY A 200 -57.34 25.20 29.38
N ASN A 201 -58.02 24.05 29.48
CA ASN A 201 -59.44 24.00 29.81
C ASN A 201 -59.71 24.47 31.24
N VAL A 202 -58.87 24.05 32.20
CA VAL A 202 -58.97 24.51 33.60
C VAL A 202 -58.73 26.01 33.70
N GLU A 203 -57.69 26.56 33.05
CA GLU A 203 -57.46 28.02 33.02
C GLU A 203 -58.63 28.78 32.38
N SER A 204 -59.22 28.24 31.32
CA SER A 204 -60.42 28.84 30.70
C SER A 204 -61.62 28.83 31.63
N LEU A 205 -61.87 27.72 32.34
CA LEU A 205 -62.95 27.63 33.34
C LEU A 205 -62.72 28.58 34.52
N VAL A 206 -61.49 28.69 35.02
CA VAL A 206 -61.14 29.64 36.09
C VAL A 206 -61.38 31.08 35.62
N ARG A 207 -61.01 31.44 34.40
CA ARG A 207 -61.32 32.75 33.83
C ARG A 207 -62.82 33.01 33.72
N ILE A 208 -63.60 32.04 33.25
CA ILE A 208 -65.08 32.18 33.17
C ILE A 208 -65.69 32.38 34.55
N LEU A 209 -65.24 31.64 35.56
CA LEU A 209 -65.71 31.79 36.94
C LEU A 209 -65.34 33.15 37.56
N LEU A 210 -64.14 33.66 37.28
CA LEU A 210 -63.69 34.97 37.77
C LEU A 210 -64.34 36.15 37.03
N VAL A 211 -64.81 35.95 35.80
CA VAL A 211 -65.54 36.95 34.99
C VAL A 211 -67.06 36.82 35.16
N SER A 212 -67.54 35.81 35.90
CA SER A 212 -68.97 35.60 36.11
C SER A 212 -69.58 36.74 36.96
N PRO A 213 -70.71 37.36 36.55
CA PRO A 213 -71.26 38.56 37.18
C PRO A 213 -71.63 38.41 38.67
N ALA A 214 -71.73 37.18 39.17
CA ALA A 214 -72.04 36.89 40.57
C ALA A 214 -70.98 37.43 41.56
N SER A 215 -69.71 37.57 41.15
CA SER A 215 -68.67 38.18 42.00
C SER A 215 -68.68 39.71 41.97
N ALA A 216 -69.27 40.33 40.93
CA ALA A 216 -69.41 41.78 40.84
C ALA A 216 -70.52 42.34 41.77
N VAL A 217 -71.44 41.49 42.23
CA VAL A 217 -72.51 41.89 43.18
C VAL A 217 -71.94 42.17 44.57
N LYS A 218 -70.89 41.44 45.00
CA LYS A 218 -70.29 41.62 46.33
C LYS A 218 -69.42 42.87 46.48
N GLN A 219 -68.93 43.47 45.39
CA GLN A 219 -68.21 44.74 45.45
C GLN A 219 -69.11 45.97 45.37
N ARG A 220 -70.34 45.84 44.83
CA ARG A 220 -71.31 46.96 44.83
C ARG A 220 -72.06 47.10 46.15
N GLU A 221 -72.30 46.02 46.90
CA GLU A 221 -72.92 46.11 48.24
C GLU A 221 -72.00 46.75 49.30
N ALA A 222 -70.68 46.69 49.14
CA ALA A 222 -69.74 47.33 50.06
C ALA A 222 -69.60 48.86 49.86
N SER A 223 -70.03 49.42 48.72
CA SER A 223 -69.99 50.86 48.47
C SER A 223 -71.30 51.59 48.81
N VAL A 224 -72.40 50.87 49.03
CA VAL A 224 -73.72 51.47 49.34
C VAL A 224 -73.97 51.58 50.85
N LEU A 225 -73.10 51.03 51.70
CA LEU A 225 -73.21 51.10 53.17
C LEU A 225 -72.34 52.19 53.83
N CYS A 226 -71.72 53.08 53.05
CA CYS A 226 -70.91 54.21 53.56
C CYS A 226 -71.44 55.62 53.18
N GLU A 227 -72.62 55.73 52.58
CA GLU A 227 -73.29 57.02 52.37
C GLU A 227 -74.75 56.93 52.85
N ASN A 228 -74.93 57.14 54.17
CA ASN A 228 -76.04 57.85 54.83
C ASN A 228 -75.97 57.67 56.35
#